data_AF-A0A4Q3VL86-F1
#
_entry.id   AF-A0A4Q3VL86-F1
#
_cell.length_a   1.000
_cell.length_b   1.000
_cell.length_c   1.000
_cell.angle_alpha   90.00
_cell.angle_beta   90.00
_cell.angle_gamma   90.00
#
_symmetry.space_group_name_H-M   'P 1'
#
loop_
_entity.id
_entity.type
_entity.pdbx_description
1 polymer ?
#
loop_
_entity_poly.entity_id
_entity_poly.type
_entity_poly.pdbx_seq_one_letter_code
_entity_poly.pdbx_strand_id
1 'polypeptide(L)'
;MFILQLKKGRDWSVPINSFFSWISNLFNPDKKNWKKTAKRDFHYSVKGTEPYKKIPNITQKRIDDILDKINQQGYRYLTEEEKDILKRAADDDA
;
A
#
# COMPACT_ATOMS: atom_id res chain seq x y z
N MET A 1 16.28 -54.93 23.64
CA MET A 1 16.51 -54.40 22.28
C MET A 1 15.37 -53.47 21.84
N PHE A 2 15.16 -52.34 22.51
CA PHE A 2 14.13 -51.34 22.11
C PHE A 2 14.63 -49.90 22.30
N ILE A 3 15.55 -49.69 23.24
CA ILE A 3 16.16 -48.39 23.55
C ILE A 3 17.11 -47.90 22.44
N LEU A 4 17.77 -48.80 21.69
CA LEU A 4 18.65 -48.44 20.57
C LEU A 4 17.89 -47.91 19.34
N GLN A 5 16.59 -48.19 19.23
CA GLN A 5 15.77 -47.77 18.11
C GLN A 5 15.19 -46.36 18.29
N LEU A 6 15.01 -45.93 19.55
CA LEU A 6 14.59 -44.56 19.91
C LEU A 6 15.73 -43.53 19.85
N LYS A 7 17.00 -43.98 19.97
CA LYS A 7 18.19 -43.12 19.81
C LYS A 7 18.51 -42.80 18.34
N LYS A 8 17.78 -43.41 17.40
CA LYS A 8 17.88 -43.13 15.98
C LYS A 8 17.02 -41.90 15.69
N GLY A 9 17.54 -40.74 16.10
CA GLY A 9 17.11 -39.42 15.66
C GLY A 9 17.27 -39.32 14.15
N ARG A 10 16.41 -40.04 13.44
CA ARG A 10 16.26 -39.98 12.01
C ARG A 10 15.08 -39.03 11.88
N ASP A 11 15.32 -37.86 11.34
CA ASP A 11 14.33 -36.81 11.15
C ASP A 11 13.35 -37.21 10.04
N TRP A 12 12.54 -38.25 10.26
CA TRP A 12 11.52 -38.68 9.28
C TRP A 12 10.42 -37.62 9.15
N SER A 13 10.37 -36.66 10.08
CA SER A 13 9.49 -35.50 10.03
C SER A 13 9.62 -34.73 8.70
N VAL A 14 10.83 -34.63 8.14
CA VAL A 14 11.08 -33.90 6.89
C VAL A 14 10.56 -34.63 5.64
N PRO A 15 10.90 -35.90 5.38
CA PRO A 15 10.36 -36.64 4.23
C PRO A 15 8.84 -36.88 4.36
N ILE A 16 8.33 -37.13 5.57
CA ILE A 16 6.88 -37.33 5.79
C ILE A 16 6.10 -36.05 5.50
N ASN A 17 6.56 -34.90 6.00
CA ASN A 17 5.92 -33.61 5.71
C ASN A 17 5.95 -33.27 4.21
N SER A 18 7.05 -33.60 3.53
CA SER A 18 7.19 -33.40 2.08
C SER A 18 6.23 -34.30 1.28
N PHE A 19 6.04 -35.55 1.71
CA PHE A 19 5.08 -36.48 1.09
C PHE A 19 3.63 -36.01 1.27
N PHE A 20 3.24 -35.60 2.47
CA PHE A 20 1.91 -35.03 2.72
C PHE A 20 1.66 -33.74 1.93
N SER A 21 2.69 -32.88 1.83
CA SER A 21 2.63 -31.69 0.99
C SER A 21 2.42 -32.02 -0.49
N TRP A 22 3.08 -33.06 -1.01
CA TRP A 22 2.93 -33.50 -2.39
C TRP A 22 1.53 -34.07 -2.67
N ILE A 23 1.01 -34.93 -1.80
CA ILE A 23 -0.36 -35.47 -1.90
C ILE A 23 -1.39 -34.35 -1.81
N SER A 24 -1.26 -33.46 -0.83
CA SER A 24 -2.19 -32.34 -0.64
C SER A 24 -2.24 -31.42 -1.86
N ASN A 25 -1.07 -31.14 -2.46
CA ASN A 25 -0.98 -30.33 -3.69
C ASN A 25 -1.57 -31.06 -4.91
N LEU A 26 -1.57 -32.40 -4.94
CA LEU A 26 -2.18 -33.18 -6.02
C LEU A 26 -3.72 -33.14 -5.98
N PHE A 27 -4.31 -33.16 -4.78
CA PHE A 27 -5.77 -33.11 -4.61
C PHE A 27 -6.33 -31.70 -4.42
N ASN A 28 -5.50 -30.72 -4.06
CA ASN A 28 -5.87 -29.30 -3.88
C ASN A 28 -4.78 -28.37 -4.44
N PRO A 29 -4.73 -28.15 -5.78
CA PRO A 29 -3.72 -27.30 -6.43
C PRO A 29 -3.82 -25.80 -6.07
N ASP A 30 -4.88 -25.37 -5.39
CA ASP A 30 -5.13 -23.95 -5.07
C ASP A 30 -4.27 -23.38 -3.94
N LYS A 31 -3.53 -24.20 -3.18
CA LYS A 31 -2.68 -23.72 -2.07
C LYS A 31 -1.22 -23.52 -2.48
N LYS A 32 -1.00 -22.71 -3.51
CA LYS A 32 0.34 -22.29 -3.94
C LYS A 32 0.99 -21.33 -2.92
N ASN A 33 1.76 -21.87 -1.99
CA ASN A 33 3.03 -21.30 -1.49
C ASN A 33 3.03 -19.88 -0.86
N TRP A 34 2.05 -19.54 -0.02
CA TRP A 34 2.02 -18.23 0.69
C TRP A 34 3.23 -17.96 1.63
N LYS A 35 4.06 -18.95 1.97
CA LYS A 35 5.08 -18.83 3.05
C LYS A 35 6.52 -18.49 2.63
N LYS A 36 6.75 -17.80 1.50
CA LYS A 36 8.11 -17.28 1.17
C LYS A 36 8.21 -15.78 0.89
N THR A 37 7.16 -15.00 1.18
CA THR A 37 7.17 -13.56 0.86
C THR A 37 6.96 -12.64 2.07
N ALA A 38 6.90 -13.19 3.28
CA ALA A 38 6.75 -12.42 4.53
C ALA A 38 8.05 -11.68 4.98
N LYS A 39 9.07 -11.62 4.13
CA LYS A 39 10.20 -10.69 4.26
C LYS A 39 10.45 -10.00 2.93
N ARG A 40 9.45 -9.27 2.44
CA ARG A 40 9.76 -8.10 1.62
C ARG A 40 10.16 -7.03 2.61
N ASP A 41 11.46 -6.82 2.75
CA ASP A 41 11.99 -5.54 3.22
C ASP A 41 11.33 -4.47 2.36
N PHE A 42 10.31 -3.81 2.88
CA PHE A 42 9.85 -2.55 2.36
C PHE A 42 10.85 -1.48 2.81
N HIS A 43 12.09 -1.60 2.32
CA HIS A 43 13.00 -0.47 2.25
C HIS A 43 12.43 0.43 1.16
N TYR A 44 11.48 1.30 1.52
CA TYR A 44 11.16 2.45 0.70
C TYR A 44 12.44 3.30 0.67
N SER A 45 13.26 3.06 -0.35
CA SER A 45 14.41 3.89 -0.67
C SER A 45 13.86 5.20 -1.18
N VAL A 46 13.58 6.14 -0.27
CA VAL A 46 13.20 7.51 -0.61
C VAL A 46 14.47 8.30 -0.95
N LYS A 47 15.30 7.77 -1.85
CA LYS A 47 16.38 8.56 -2.47
C LYS A 47 15.79 9.31 -3.65
N GLY A 48 15.16 10.45 -3.39
CA GLY A 48 14.79 11.43 -4.41
C GLY A 48 13.30 11.68 -4.62
N THR A 49 12.40 11.05 -3.87
CA THR A 49 10.98 11.41 -3.90
C THR A 49 10.67 12.38 -2.77
N GLU A 50 10.13 13.55 -3.10
CA GLU A 50 9.71 14.51 -2.09
C GLU A 50 8.68 13.86 -1.14
N PRO A 51 8.79 14.09 0.18
CA PRO A 51 7.85 13.55 1.14
C PRO A 51 6.42 13.98 0.79
N TYR A 52 5.45 13.10 1.03
CA TYR A 52 4.02 13.33 0.80
C TYR A 52 3.61 14.72 1.31
N LYS A 53 3.41 15.67 0.38
CA LYS A 53 2.88 16.99 0.67
C LYS A 53 1.39 16.81 0.92
N LYS A 54 0.97 16.95 2.18
CA LYS A 54 -0.45 16.96 2.54
C LYS A 54 -1.07 18.21 1.92
N ILE A 55 -1.63 18.07 0.71
CA ILE A 55 -2.43 19.11 0.08
C ILE A 55 -3.70 19.21 0.95
N PRO A 56 -4.03 20.38 1.52
CA PRO A 56 -5.27 20.54 2.27
C PRO A 56 -6.43 20.21 1.33
N ASN A 57 -7.36 19.38 1.80
CA ASN A 57 -8.57 19.07 1.05
C ASN A 57 -9.26 20.38 0.69
N ILE A 58 -9.51 20.57 -0.61
CA ILE A 58 -10.22 21.74 -1.11
C ILE A 58 -11.63 21.67 -0.54
N THR A 59 -11.99 22.63 0.32
CA THR A 59 -13.34 22.73 0.85
C THR A 59 -14.18 23.61 -0.07
N GLN A 60 -15.40 23.19 -0.37
CA GLN A 60 -16.35 23.97 -1.18
C GLN A 60 -16.51 25.40 -0.64
N LYS A 61 -16.62 25.54 0.69
CA LYS A 61 -16.66 26.86 1.35
C LYS A 61 -15.52 27.80 0.93
N ARG A 62 -14.30 27.28 0.75
CA ARG A 62 -13.15 28.11 0.39
C ARG A 62 -13.17 28.50 -1.09
N ILE A 63 -13.78 27.69 -1.94
CA ILE A 63 -14.04 28.06 -3.34
C ILE A 63 -15.05 29.22 -3.37
N ASP A 64 -16.17 29.10 -2.64
CA ASP A 64 -17.20 30.13 -2.56
C ASP A 64 -16.64 31.46 -2.04
N ASP A 65 -15.86 31.44 -0.96
CA ASP A 65 -15.19 32.63 -0.41
C ASP A 65 -14.27 33.31 -1.46
N ILE A 66 -13.59 32.51 -2.28
CA ILE A 66 -12.73 33.02 -3.36
C ILE A 66 -13.56 33.61 -4.50
N LEU A 67 -14.67 32.97 -4.89
CA LEU A 67 -15.58 33.47 -5.92
C LEU A 67 -16.18 34.83 -5.51
N ASP A 68 -16.57 34.97 -4.24
CA ASP A 68 -17.05 36.24 -3.68
C ASP A 68 -15.97 37.32 -3.72
N LYS A 69 -14.73 36.97 -3.40
CA LYS A 69 -13.58 37.89 -3.47
C LYS A 69 -13.31 38.34 -4.91
N ILE A 70 -13.43 37.44 -5.89
CA ILE A 70 -13.34 37.80 -7.32
C ILE A 70 -14.46 38.75 -7.70
N ASN A 71 -15.67 38.50 -7.25
CA ASN A 71 -16.82 39.35 -7.56
C ASN A 71 -16.65 40.77 -6.99
N GLN A 72 -16.09 40.90 -5.77
CA GLN A 72 -15.93 42.19 -5.10
C GLN A 72 -14.70 42.99 -5.56
N GLN A 73 -13.55 42.33 -5.69
CA GLN A 73 -12.26 42.99 -5.89
C GLN A 73 -11.66 42.67 -7.27
N GLY A 74 -12.04 41.54 -7.87
CA GLY A 74 -11.51 41.07 -9.15
C GLY A 74 -10.39 40.04 -9.00
N TYR A 75 -10.18 39.25 -10.05
CA TYR A 75 -9.24 38.12 -10.08
C TYR A 75 -7.78 38.49 -9.73
N ARG A 76 -7.38 39.74 -9.94
CA ARG A 76 -6.02 40.22 -9.66
C ARG A 76 -5.65 40.21 -8.17
N TYR A 77 -6.65 40.24 -7.29
CA TYR A 77 -6.45 40.28 -5.83
C TYR A 77 -6.36 38.88 -5.19
N LEU A 78 -6.40 37.82 -6.00
CA LEU A 78 -6.14 36.48 -5.50
C LEU A 78 -4.65 36.25 -5.23
N THR A 79 -4.37 35.62 -4.09
CA THR A 79 -3.05 35.07 -3.79
C THR A 79 -2.76 33.88 -4.69
N GLU A 80 -1.49 33.51 -4.81
CA GLU A 80 -1.08 32.34 -5.61
C GLU A 80 -1.76 31.05 -5.12
N GLU A 81 -1.93 30.91 -3.80
CA GLU A 81 -2.65 29.79 -3.20
C GLU A 81 -4.13 29.73 -3.60
N GLU A 82 -4.82 30.88 -3.61
CA GLU A 82 -6.24 30.95 -3.99
C GLU A 82 -6.44 30.62 -5.47
N LYS A 83 -5.51 31.05 -6.34
CA LYS A 83 -5.53 30.70 -7.78
C LYS A 83 -5.34 29.21 -8.00
N ASP A 84 -4.41 28.62 -7.26
CA ASP A 84 -4.14 27.19 -7.27
C ASP A 84 -5.37 26.37 -6.85
N ILE A 85 -6.10 26.84 -5.83
CA ILE A 85 -7.35 26.20 -5.37
C ILE A 85 -8.42 26.25 -6.48
N LEU A 86 -8.64 27.41 -7.12
CA LEU A 86 -9.60 27.52 -8.22
C LEU A 86 -9.23 26.63 -9.41
N LYS A 87 -7.93 26.57 -9.75
CA LYS A 87 -7.46 25.75 -10.86
C LYS A 87 -7.72 24.25 -10.60
N ARG A 88 -7.39 23.78 -9.39
CA ARG A 88 -7.66 22.39 -9.00
C ARG A 88 -9.15 22.08 -8.99
N ALA A 89 -9.99 22.99 -8.49
CA ALA A 89 -11.44 22.81 -8.53
C ALA A 89 -11.97 22.72 -9.97
N ALA A 90 -11.46 23.54 -10.90
CA ALA A 90 -11.85 23.49 -12.30
C ALA A 90 -11.40 22.20 -13.02
N ASP A 91 -10.24 21.64 -12.65
CA ASP A 91 -9.74 20.37 -13.18
C ASP A 91 -10.53 19.16 -12.62
N ASP A 92 -11.08 19.24 -11.40
CA ASP A 92 -11.88 18.16 -10.78
C ASP A 92 -13.32 18.08 -11.35
N ASP A 93 -13.88 19.18 -11.85
CA ASP A 93 -15.24 19.24 -12.45
C ASP A 93 -15.26 18.92 -13.96
N ALA A 94 -14.10 18.73 -14.61
CA ALA A 94 -13.96 18.49 -16.06
C ALA A 94 -13.86 16.98 -16.41
#